data_AF-A0A5K0UTF8-F1
#
_entry.id   AF-A0A5K0UTF8-F1
#
_cell.length_a   1.000
_cell.length_b   1.000
_cell.length_c   1.000
_cell.angle_alpha   90.00
_cell.angle_beta   90.00
_cell.angle_gamma   90.00
#
_symmetry.space_group_name_H-M   'P 1'
#
loop_
_entity.id
_entity.type
_entity.pdbx_description
1 polymer ?
#
loop_
_entity_poly.entity_id
_entity_poly.type
_entity_poly.pdbx_seq_one_letter_code
_entity_poly.pdbx_strand_id
1 'polypeptide(L)'
;FLEYDEELSSAADDSVIALANGCHRLRSLGLYYCQNITDRAMYCLANSRYGGKQGLWESVMKNNHGEGLMNLNISQCTALTPPAVQAVCDSFPALHTCPEHHSLIISGCLSLTSVHCACALQACKAAGRSAAVLRQQLQQHL
;
A
#
# COMPACT_ATOMS: atom_id res chain seq x y z
N PHE A 1 -16.76 3.42 -30.75
CA PHE A 1 -17.23 3.95 -29.45
C PHE A 1 -16.59 3.25 -28.25
N LEU A 2 -16.18 1.97 -28.33
CA LEU A 2 -15.46 1.31 -27.23
C LEU A 2 -13.92 1.52 -27.25
N GLU A 3 -13.33 1.90 -28.38
CA GLU A 3 -11.86 2.03 -28.51
C GLU A 3 -11.28 3.30 -27.85
N TYR A 4 -12.07 4.38 -27.72
CA TYR A 4 -11.58 5.65 -27.14
C TYR A 4 -11.45 5.61 -25.61
N ASP A 5 -12.32 4.84 -24.92
CA ASP A 5 -12.26 4.73 -23.46
C ASP A 5 -11.07 3.88 -23.01
N GLU A 6 -10.68 2.87 -23.80
CA GLU A 6 -9.54 2.00 -23.50
C GLU A 6 -8.21 2.74 -23.66
N GLU A 7 -8.07 3.61 -24.67
CA GLU A 7 -6.88 4.48 -24.84
C GLU A 7 -6.74 5.51 -23.69
N LEU A 8 -7.85 6.12 -23.26
CA LEU A 8 -7.80 7.11 -22.18
C LEU A 8 -7.53 6.47 -20.80
N SER A 9 -8.03 5.25 -20.59
CA SER A 9 -7.67 4.38 -19.46
C SER A 9 -6.19 4.02 -19.48
N SER A 10 -5.65 3.64 -20.65
CA SER A 10 -4.23 3.35 -20.82
C SER A 10 -3.34 4.56 -20.52
N ALA A 11 -3.70 5.77 -20.98
CA ALA A 11 -2.85 6.95 -20.80
C ALA A 11 -2.67 7.35 -19.32
N ALA A 12 -3.73 7.22 -18.51
CA ALA A 12 -3.68 7.45 -17.07
C ALA A 12 -2.77 6.42 -16.38
N ASP A 13 -2.94 5.14 -16.70
CA ASP A 13 -2.09 4.07 -16.17
C ASP A 13 -0.64 4.24 -16.56
N ASP A 14 -0.36 4.51 -17.84
CA ASP A 14 1.00 4.61 -18.38
C ASP A 14 1.78 5.76 -17.71
N SER A 15 1.10 6.84 -17.33
CA SER A 15 1.70 7.94 -16.57
C SER A 15 2.15 7.48 -15.18
N VAL A 16 1.31 6.73 -14.47
CA VAL A 16 1.64 6.20 -13.14
C VAL A 16 2.72 5.11 -13.24
N ILE A 17 2.69 4.28 -14.28
CA ILE A 17 3.71 3.27 -14.56
C ILE A 17 5.06 3.92 -14.85
N ALA A 18 5.09 5.00 -15.63
CA ALA A 18 6.31 5.76 -15.89
C ALA A 18 6.90 6.34 -14.60
N LEU A 19 6.07 6.88 -13.71
CA LEU A 19 6.50 7.35 -12.38
C LEU A 19 7.04 6.20 -11.54
N ALA A 20 6.34 5.07 -11.50
CA ALA A 20 6.76 3.86 -10.77
C ALA A 20 8.15 3.39 -11.23
N ASN A 21 8.40 3.39 -12.54
CA ASN A 21 9.65 2.91 -13.11
C ASN A 21 10.79 3.94 -13.08
N GLY A 22 10.50 5.23 -13.26
CA GLY A 22 11.50 6.29 -13.38
C GLY A 22 11.82 7.01 -12.08
N CYS A 23 10.91 7.00 -11.10
CA CYS A 23 11.05 7.74 -9.85
C CYS A 23 11.30 6.81 -8.65
N HIS A 24 12.50 6.25 -8.57
CA HIS A 24 12.89 5.32 -7.49
C HIS A 24 12.81 5.90 -6.06
N ARG A 25 12.71 7.22 -5.94
CA ARG A 25 12.57 7.94 -4.65
C ARG A 25 11.17 8.55 -4.48
N LEU A 26 10.16 8.11 -5.22
CA LEU A 26 8.79 8.62 -5.09
C LEU A 26 8.27 8.38 -3.67
N ARG A 27 7.85 9.46 -3.01
CA ARG A 27 7.35 9.44 -1.62
C ARG A 27 5.87 9.76 -1.52
N SER A 28 5.37 10.62 -2.40
CA SER A 28 3.98 11.07 -2.35
C SER A 28 3.39 11.08 -3.74
N LEU A 29 2.19 10.54 -3.89
CA LEU A 29 1.45 10.54 -5.15
C LEU A 29 -0.02 10.88 -4.89
N GLY A 30 -0.57 11.82 -5.66
CA GLY A 30 -1.98 12.20 -5.61
C GLY A 30 -2.65 11.89 -6.94
N LEU A 31 -3.73 11.10 -6.89
CA LEU A 31 -4.54 10.66 -8.03
C LEU A 31 -6.02 10.98 -7.77
N TYR A 32 -6.30 12.08 -7.07
CA TYR A 32 -7.66 12.48 -6.71
C TYR A 32 -8.57 12.53 -7.95
N TYR A 33 -9.70 11.82 -7.88
CA TYR A 33 -10.72 11.79 -8.93
C TYR A 33 -10.27 11.22 -10.29
N CYS A 34 -9.14 10.51 -10.34
CA CYS A 34 -8.72 9.82 -11.57
C CYS A 34 -9.63 8.62 -11.85
N GLN A 35 -10.72 8.82 -12.61
CA GLN A 35 -11.70 7.76 -12.90
C GLN A 35 -11.17 6.66 -13.84
N ASN A 36 -10.15 7.00 -14.62
CA ASN A 36 -9.60 6.13 -15.66
C ASN A 36 -8.34 5.38 -15.19
N ILE A 37 -7.93 5.54 -13.91
CA ILE A 37 -6.82 4.75 -13.37
C ILE A 37 -7.33 3.36 -13.00
N THR A 38 -6.58 2.33 -13.39
CA THR A 38 -6.96 0.94 -13.16
C THR A 38 -6.00 0.23 -12.20
N ASP A 39 -6.36 -1.00 -11.85
CA ASP A 39 -5.54 -1.89 -11.05
C ASP A 39 -4.14 -2.11 -11.66
N ARG A 40 -3.99 -2.02 -12.99
CA ARG A 40 -2.70 -2.17 -13.68
C ARG A 40 -1.67 -1.19 -13.14
N ALA A 41 -2.06 0.09 -12.97
CA ALA A 41 -1.19 1.10 -12.38
C ALA A 41 -0.82 0.80 -10.92
N MET A 42 -1.78 0.32 -10.12
CA MET A 42 -1.54 -0.02 -8.71
C MET A 42 -0.58 -1.20 -8.57
N TYR A 43 -0.73 -2.26 -9.37
CA TYR A 43 0.21 -3.38 -9.37
C TYR A 43 1.61 -2.98 -9.84
N CYS A 44 1.71 -2.12 -10.85
CA CYS A 44 3.02 -1.57 -11.25
C CYS A 44 3.66 -0.72 -10.15
N LEU A 45 2.88 0.12 -9.46
CA LEU A 45 3.37 0.86 -8.29
C LEU A 45 3.86 -0.08 -7.19
N ALA A 46 3.08 -1.11 -6.85
CA ALA A 46 3.47 -2.12 -5.87
C ALA A 46 4.82 -2.79 -6.22
N ASN A 47 5.02 -3.10 -7.51
CA ASN A 47 6.23 -3.73 -8.02
C ASN A 47 7.43 -2.79 -8.23
N SER A 48 7.26 -1.48 -8.05
CA SER A 48 8.35 -0.49 -8.23
C SER A 48 9.46 -0.56 -7.18
N ARG A 49 9.33 -1.46 -6.19
CA ARG A 49 10.33 -1.68 -5.16
C ARG A 49 11.68 -2.02 -5.79
N TYR A 50 12.66 -1.21 -5.44
CA TYR A 50 14.01 -1.16 -5.98
C TYR A 50 14.58 -2.55 -6.32
N GLY A 51 14.83 -2.78 -7.61
CA GLY A 51 15.72 -3.83 -8.13
C GLY A 51 17.20 -3.62 -7.77
N GLY A 52 17.48 -3.21 -6.53
CA GLY A 52 18.84 -3.11 -6.00
C GLY A 52 19.31 -4.46 -5.53
N LYS A 53 19.86 -5.25 -6.46
CA LYS A 53 20.77 -6.39 -6.23
C LYS A 53 20.61 -7.00 -4.83
N GLN A 54 19.67 -7.94 -4.75
CA GLN A 54 19.37 -8.79 -3.61
C GLN A 54 20.55 -9.74 -3.30
N GLY A 55 21.69 -9.21 -2.85
CA GLY A 55 22.87 -10.05 -2.61
C GLY A 55 24.03 -9.49 -1.80
N LEU A 56 24.11 -8.21 -1.42
CA LEU A 56 25.28 -7.76 -0.64
C LEU A 56 25.09 -6.58 0.32
N TRP A 57 23.97 -5.86 0.26
CA TRP A 57 23.79 -4.62 1.04
C TRP A 57 22.83 -4.76 2.24
N GLU A 58 22.18 -5.92 2.37
CA GLU A 58 21.14 -6.24 3.36
C GLU A 58 21.64 -6.19 4.82
N SER A 59 22.97 -6.27 5.01
CA SER A 59 23.60 -6.16 6.33
C SER A 59 24.13 -4.75 6.67
N VAL A 60 24.25 -3.83 5.70
CA VAL A 60 24.86 -2.50 5.92
C VAL A 60 23.83 -1.43 6.23
N MET A 61 22.62 -1.53 5.66
CA MET A 61 21.56 -0.52 5.82
C MET A 61 20.41 -0.99 6.73
N LYS A 62 20.74 -1.63 7.86
CA LYS A 62 19.82 -1.71 9.01
C LYS A 62 19.61 -0.36 9.70
N ASN A 63 20.23 0.70 9.19
CA ASN A 63 20.05 2.06 9.65
C ASN A 63 19.01 2.75 8.77
N ASN A 64 17.74 2.56 9.16
CA ASN A 64 16.58 3.42 8.95
C ASN A 64 16.69 4.47 7.84
N HIS A 65 15.80 4.44 6.85
CA HIS A 65 14.85 5.52 6.56
C HIS A 65 13.75 4.95 5.65
N GLY A 66 12.50 5.33 5.85
CA GLY A 66 11.38 4.85 5.02
C GLY A 66 11.60 5.15 3.54
N GLU A 67 12.04 4.16 2.79
CA GLU A 67 12.19 4.27 1.34
C GLU A 67 10.92 3.76 0.64
N GLY A 68 10.59 4.39 -0.48
CA GLY A 68 9.36 4.20 -1.24
C GLY A 68 8.17 5.02 -0.75
N LEU A 69 7.01 4.72 -1.30
CA LEU A 69 5.80 5.51 -1.16
C LEU A 69 5.35 5.62 0.31
N MET A 70 5.18 6.85 0.76
CA MET A 70 4.77 7.25 2.12
C MET A 70 3.40 7.88 2.15
N ASN A 71 2.95 8.48 1.04
CA ASN A 71 1.63 9.08 0.94
C ASN A 71 1.02 8.74 -0.41
N LEU A 72 -0.22 8.27 -0.40
CA LEU A 72 -0.99 8.00 -1.60
C LEU A 72 -2.42 8.49 -1.37
N ASN A 73 -2.89 9.37 -2.25
CA ASN A 73 -4.28 9.79 -2.26
C ASN A 73 -4.94 9.30 -3.54
N ILE A 74 -5.88 8.36 -3.41
CA ILE A 74 -6.68 7.80 -4.50
C ILE A 74 -8.18 8.04 -4.26
N SER A 75 -8.51 9.09 -3.52
CA SER A 75 -9.90 9.43 -3.24
C SER A 75 -10.69 9.59 -4.53
N GLN A 76 -11.92 9.07 -4.53
CA GLN A 76 -12.83 9.04 -5.67
C GLN A 76 -12.35 8.21 -6.86
N CYS A 77 -11.27 7.42 -6.79
CA CYS A 77 -10.89 6.48 -7.84
C CYS A 77 -11.78 5.24 -7.78
N THR A 78 -12.87 5.22 -8.54
CA THR A 78 -13.90 4.18 -8.44
C THR A 78 -13.61 2.91 -9.24
N ALA A 79 -12.69 2.97 -10.21
CA ALA A 79 -12.28 1.84 -11.03
C ALA A 79 -11.27 0.89 -10.35
N LEU A 80 -10.78 1.24 -9.15
CA LEU A 80 -9.80 0.44 -8.41
C LEU A 80 -10.46 -0.64 -7.56
N THR A 81 -9.82 -1.80 -7.49
CA THR A 81 -10.27 -2.92 -6.64
C THR A 81 -9.49 -3.02 -5.33
N PRO A 82 -10.09 -3.58 -4.26
CA PRO A 82 -9.39 -3.78 -3.00
C PRO A 82 -8.09 -4.60 -3.11
N PRO A 83 -8.04 -5.73 -3.84
CA PRO A 83 -6.80 -6.50 -3.98
C PRO A 83 -5.63 -5.69 -4.56
N ALA A 84 -5.89 -4.84 -5.55
CA ALA A 84 -4.84 -4.03 -6.17
C ALA A 84 -4.30 -2.96 -5.19
N VAL A 85 -5.20 -2.30 -4.45
CA VAL A 85 -4.79 -1.32 -3.43
C VAL A 85 -4.11 -2.00 -2.24
N GLN A 86 -4.55 -3.21 -1.86
CA GLN A 86 -3.89 -4.00 -0.82
C GLN A 86 -2.44 -4.35 -1.21
N ALA A 87 -2.20 -4.72 -2.46
CA ALA A 87 -0.84 -5.00 -2.95
C ALA A 87 0.10 -3.79 -2.80
N VAL A 88 -0.43 -2.57 -2.98
CA VAL A 88 0.31 -1.33 -2.72
C VAL A 88 0.62 -1.20 -1.23
N CYS A 89 -0.36 -1.40 -0.33
CA CYS A 89 -0.10 -1.38 1.12
C CYS A 89 0.95 -2.41 1.56
N ASP A 90 0.86 -3.63 1.05
CA ASP A 90 1.79 -4.72 1.39
C ASP A 90 3.21 -4.41 0.92
N SER A 91 3.31 -3.78 -0.24
CA SER A 91 4.58 -3.32 -0.79
C SER A 91 5.12 -2.12 -0.02
N PHE A 92 4.26 -1.21 0.44
CA PHE A 92 4.61 0.06 1.10
C PHE A 92 4.20 0.12 2.57
N PRO A 93 5.02 -0.35 3.52
CA PRO A 93 4.64 -0.45 4.93
C PRO A 93 4.51 0.90 5.65
N ALA A 94 4.87 2.01 5.01
CA ALA A 94 4.60 3.37 5.49
C ALA A 94 3.17 3.85 5.14
N LEU A 95 2.45 3.13 4.27
CA LEU A 95 1.07 3.41 3.92
C LEU A 95 0.11 2.76 4.92
N HIS A 96 -0.83 3.57 5.39
CA HIS A 96 -1.79 3.22 6.41
C HIS A 96 -3.14 3.85 6.06
N THR A 97 -4.19 3.04 6.12
CA THR A 97 -5.59 3.50 5.99
C THR A 97 -6.20 3.90 7.33
N CYS A 98 -5.46 3.79 8.44
CA CYS A 98 -5.95 4.14 9.77
C CYS A 98 -5.93 5.66 10.02
N PRO A 99 -6.86 6.18 10.85
CA PRO A 99 -6.97 7.60 11.15
C PRO A 99 -5.79 8.18 11.96
N GLU A 100 -4.89 7.35 12.48
CA GLU A 100 -3.71 7.87 13.20
C GLU A 100 -2.60 8.30 12.24
N HIS A 101 -2.49 7.65 11.07
CA HIS A 101 -1.38 7.87 10.13
C HIS A 101 -1.81 8.54 8.82
N HIS A 102 -3.06 8.38 8.38
CA HIS A 102 -3.64 9.06 7.19
C HIS A 102 -2.72 9.09 5.94
N SER A 103 -1.89 8.07 5.74
CA SER A 103 -0.96 8.04 4.61
C SER A 103 -1.57 7.51 3.33
N LEU A 104 -2.57 6.64 3.41
CA LEU A 104 -3.39 6.20 2.28
C LEU A 104 -4.81 6.74 2.42
N ILE A 105 -5.18 7.67 1.53
CA ILE A 105 -6.50 8.32 1.52
C ILE A 105 -7.35 7.71 0.39
N ILE A 106 -8.44 7.05 0.79
CA ILE A 106 -9.38 6.32 -0.08
C ILE A 106 -10.81 6.85 0.01
N SER A 107 -10.98 8.11 0.40
CA SER A 107 -12.29 8.69 0.66
C SER A 107 -13.18 8.62 -0.58
N GLY A 108 -14.40 8.12 -0.38
CA GLY A 108 -15.41 7.94 -1.42
C GLY A 108 -15.11 6.87 -2.48
N CYS A 109 -14.10 6.02 -2.25
CA CYS A 109 -13.94 4.77 -2.98
C CYS A 109 -14.83 3.68 -2.37
N LEU A 110 -16.09 3.63 -2.79
CA LEU A 110 -17.11 2.76 -2.20
C LEU A 110 -16.77 1.26 -2.24
N SER A 111 -15.92 0.84 -3.18
CA SER A 111 -15.53 -0.55 -3.36
C SER A 111 -14.37 -1.00 -2.45
N LEU A 112 -13.61 -0.09 -1.84
CA LEU A 112 -12.33 -0.39 -1.14
C LEU A 112 -12.47 -0.79 0.33
N THR A 113 -13.63 -1.31 0.73
CA THR A 113 -13.96 -1.60 2.15
C THR A 113 -13.12 -2.72 2.78
N SER A 114 -12.46 -3.56 1.99
CA SER A 114 -11.63 -4.67 2.45
C SER A 114 -10.12 -4.39 2.45
N VAL A 115 -9.69 -3.16 2.18
CA VAL A 115 -8.27 -2.79 2.29
C VAL A 115 -7.87 -2.74 3.76
N HIS A 116 -6.99 -3.64 4.17
CA HIS A 116 -6.53 -3.78 5.54
C HIS A 116 -5.31 -2.91 5.83
N CYS A 117 -5.35 -2.22 6.97
CA CYS A 117 -4.17 -1.52 7.49
C CYS A 117 -3.26 -2.48 8.27
N ALA A 118 -1.95 -2.41 8.04
CA ALA A 118 -0.97 -3.17 8.81
C ALA A 118 -1.08 -2.95 10.34
N CYS A 119 -1.50 -1.76 10.78
CA CYS A 119 -1.72 -1.46 12.20
C CYS A 119 -2.77 -2.38 12.84
N ALA A 120 -3.85 -2.70 12.12
CA ALA A 120 -4.91 -3.56 12.65
C ALA A 120 -4.42 -5.00 12.85
N LEU A 121 -3.60 -5.49 11.91
CA LEU A 121 -3.01 -6.83 12.00
C LEU A 121 -1.96 -6.93 13.13
N GLN A 122 -1.14 -5.89 13.30
CA GLN A 122 -0.15 -5.82 14.38
C GLN A 122 -0.82 -5.71 15.77
N ALA A 123 -1.88 -4.91 15.90
CA ALA A 123 -2.66 -4.80 17.13
C ALA A 123 -3.31 -6.14 17.52
N CYS A 124 -3.87 -6.88 16.55
CA CYS A 124 -4.44 -8.21 16.80
C CYS A 124 -3.37 -9.22 17.27
N LYS A 125 -2.18 -9.22 16.64
CA LYS A 125 -1.05 -10.07 17.05
C LYS A 125 -0.53 -9.72 18.45
N ALA A 126 -0.46 -8.42 18.78
CA ALA A 126 -0.06 -7.96 20.11
C ALA A 126 -1.06 -8.41 21.19
N ALA A 127 -2.37 -8.26 20.94
CA ALA A 127 -3.42 -8.68 21.85
C ALA A 127 -3.43 -10.21 22.08
N GLY A 128 -3.24 -11.01 21.02
CA GLY A 128 -3.16 -12.47 21.12
C GLY A 128 -1.95 -12.97 21.91
N ARG A 129 -0.79 -12.30 21.80
CA ARG A 129 0.40 -12.62 22.60
C ARG A 129 0.18 -12.32 24.08
N SER A 130 -0.42 -11.17 24.42
CA SER A 130 -0.75 -10.82 25.80
C SER A 130 -1.72 -11.83 26.43
N ALA A 131 -2.73 -12.28 25.68
CA ALA A 131 -3.66 -13.32 26.15
C ALA A 131 -2.97 -14.67 26.39
N ALA A 132 -2.00 -15.05 25.55
CA ALA A 132 -1.22 -16.29 25.73
C ALA A 132 -0.30 -16.23 26.96
N VAL A 133 0.38 -15.10 27.19
CA VAL A 133 1.23 -14.88 28.38
C VAL A 133 0.41 -14.94 29.67
N LEU A 134 -0.77 -14.30 29.69
CA LEU A 134 -1.65 -14.31 30.86
C LEU A 134 -2.14 -15.74 31.19
N ARG A 135 -2.46 -16.53 30.15
CA ARG A 135 -2.81 -17.95 30.31
C ARG A 135 -1.66 -18.78 30.88
N GLN A 136 -0.43 -18.53 30.44
CA GLN A 136 0.74 -19.25 30.92
C GLN A 136 1.08 -18.90 32.38
N GLN A 137 0.87 -17.64 32.82
CA GLN A 137 1.03 -17.23 34.21
C GLN A 137 -0.04 -17.87 35.13
N LEU A 138 -1.29 -17.98 34.69
CA LEU A 138 -2.35 -18.64 35.46
C LEU A 138 -2.08 -20.15 35.66
N GLN A 139 -1.43 -20.81 34.69
CA GLN A 139 -1.06 -22.23 34.80
C GLN A 139 0.14 -22.50 35.72
N GLN A 140 0.93 -21.48 36.08
CA GLN A 140 2.06 -21.63 37.01
C GLN A 140 1.64 -21.45 38.49
N HIS A 141 0.38 -21.06 38.73
CA HIS A 141 -0.18 -20.83 40.07
C HIS A 141 -1.28 -21.85 40.45
N LEU A 142 -1.43 -22.92 39.67
CA LEU A 142 -2.23 -24.12 39.97
C LEU A 142 -1.29 -25.32 40.14
#